data_AF-A0A1B9SEX6-F1
#
_entry.id   AF-A0A1B9SEX6-F1
#
_cell.length_a   1.000
_cell.length_b   1.000
_cell.length_c   1.000
_cell.angle_alpha   90.00
_cell.angle_beta   90.00
_cell.angle_gamma   90.00
#
_symmetry.space_group_name_H-M   'P 1'
#
loop_
_entity.id
_entity.type
_entity.pdbx_description
1 polymer ?
#
loop_
_entity_poly.entity_id
_entity_poly.type
_entity_poly.pdbx_seq_one_letter_code
_entity_poly.pdbx_strand_id
1 'polypeptide(L)'
;MALDPIKALEDYAEADCTVQFWITDAPAVEFKSLRAAVSYAKDHGGRWQEIEITVHLPREDIVYATEKVHRLIDALQIRGERQLR
;
A
#
# COMPACT_ATOMS: atom_id res chain seq x y z
N MET A 1 17.02 4.45 0.17
CA MET A 1 16.85 3.04 -0.24
C MET A 1 15.86 2.98 -1.39
N ALA A 2 16.17 2.23 -2.45
CA ALA A 2 15.22 2.01 -3.53
C ALA A 2 14.12 1.05 -3.04
N LEU A 3 12.85 1.42 -3.25
CA LEU A 3 11.72 0.52 -3.02
C LEU A 3 11.66 -0.50 -4.17
N ASP A 4 11.73 -1.78 -3.83
CA ASP A 4 11.25 -2.86 -4.71
C ASP A 4 9.80 -3.17 -4.34
N PRO A 5 8.81 -2.74 -5.15
CA PRO A 5 7.40 -2.84 -4.77
C PRO A 5 6.87 -4.28 -4.77
N ILE A 6 7.41 -5.14 -5.64
CA ILE A 6 6.99 -6.56 -5.70
C ILE A 6 7.48 -7.26 -4.45
N LYS A 7 8.76 -7.08 -4.13
CA LYS A 7 9.34 -7.65 -2.91
C LYS A 7 8.65 -7.13 -1.65
N ALA A 8 8.30 -5.84 -1.58
CA ALA A 8 7.56 -5.30 -0.44
C ALA A 8 6.17 -5.95 -0.27
N LEU A 9 5.43 -6.15 -1.36
CA LEU A 9 4.12 -6.82 -1.33
C LEU A 9 4.20 -8.27 -0.84
N GLU A 10 5.35 -8.92 -1.03
CA GLU A 10 5.61 -10.30 -0.58
C GLU A 10 6.13 -10.35 0.85
N ASP A 11 7.12 -9.52 1.19
CA ASP A 11 7.73 -9.44 2.52
C ASP A 11 6.69 -9.04 3.60
N TYR A 12 5.68 -8.23 3.21
CA TYR A 12 4.63 -7.73 4.11
C TYR A 12 3.24 -8.30 3.78
N ALA A 13 3.19 -9.53 3.27
CA ALA A 13 1.94 -10.21 2.91
C ALA A 13 1.02 -10.48 4.12
N GLU A 14 1.57 -10.54 5.33
CA GLU A 14 0.84 -10.81 6.59
C GLU A 14 1.05 -9.71 7.65
N ALA A 15 1.60 -8.56 7.25
CA ALA A 15 1.83 -7.46 8.19
C ALA A 15 0.57 -6.59 8.32
N ASP A 16 0.25 -6.20 9.55
CA ASP A 16 -0.79 -5.21 9.82
C ASP A 16 -0.40 -3.87 9.18
N CYS A 17 -1.36 -3.24 8.50
CA CYS A 17 -1.14 -2.01 7.76
C CYS A 17 -2.27 -1.02 8.02
N THR A 18 -1.94 0.27 8.00
CA THR A 18 -2.92 1.36 8.06
C THR A 18 -2.82 2.19 6.80
N VAL A 19 -3.96 2.53 6.20
CA VAL A 19 -4.08 3.44 5.06
C VAL A 19 -4.68 4.75 5.53
N GLN A 20 -4.02 5.87 5.24
CA GLN A 20 -4.55 7.19 5.53
C GLN A 20 -4.52 8.07 4.27
N PHE A 21 -5.68 8.63 3.93
CA PHE A 21 -5.78 9.69 2.94
C PHE A 21 -5.65 11.03 3.64
N TRP A 22 -4.81 11.93 3.11
CA TRP A 22 -4.64 13.28 3.64
C TRP A 22 -5.73 14.21 3.09
N ILE A 23 -6.98 13.84 3.37
CA ILE A 23 -8.17 14.66 3.14
C ILE A 23 -8.80 15.00 4.49
N THR A 24 -9.49 16.13 4.58
CA THR A 24 -10.12 16.59 5.82
C THR A 24 -11.05 15.52 6.39
N ASP A 25 -10.86 15.17 7.67
CA ASP A 25 -11.67 14.24 8.45
C ASP A 25 -11.71 12.77 7.96
N ALA A 26 -10.80 12.34 7.08
CA ALA A 26 -10.70 10.93 6.73
C ALA A 26 -10.01 10.11 7.84
N PRO A 27 -10.68 9.09 8.41
CA PRO A 27 -10.06 8.20 9.36
C PRO A 27 -9.04 7.29 8.66
N ALA A 28 -8.04 6.87 9.41
CA ALA A 28 -7.12 5.83 8.97
C ALA A 28 -7.82 4.46 8.99
N VAL A 29 -7.57 3.62 7.99
CA VAL A 29 -8.24 2.33 7.81
C VAL A 29 -7.23 1.20 7.93
N GLU A 30 -7.52 0.21 8.78
CA GLU A 30 -6.62 -0.90 9.09
C GLU A 30 -6.84 -2.12 8.17
N PHE A 31 -5.76 -2.82 7.86
CA PHE A 31 -5.71 -4.01 7.02
C PHE A 31 -4.72 -5.04 7.59
N LYS A 32 -4.97 -6.33 7.31
CA LYS A 32 -4.11 -7.45 7.74
C LYS A 32 -3.00 -7.82 6.74
N SER A 33 -2.81 -7.01 5.70
CA SER A 33 -1.73 -7.20 4.72
C SER A 33 -1.46 -5.93 3.93
N LEU A 34 -0.21 -5.75 3.48
CA LEU A 34 0.14 -4.65 2.58
C LEU A 34 -0.62 -4.76 1.25
N ARG A 35 -0.86 -5.98 0.77
CA ARG A 35 -1.61 -6.20 -0.47
C ARG A 35 -3.05 -5.70 -0.36
N ALA A 36 -3.74 -5.98 0.74
CA ALA A 36 -5.10 -5.49 0.96
C ALA A 36 -5.14 -3.97 1.09
N ALA A 37 -4.18 -3.39 1.84
CA ALA A 37 -4.02 -1.94 1.96
C ALA A 37 -3.81 -1.25 0.61
N VAL A 38 -2.91 -1.80 -0.23
CA VAL A 38 -2.63 -1.26 -1.58
C VAL A 38 -3.82 -1.43 -2.52
N SER A 39 -4.56 -2.54 -2.43
CA SER A 39 -5.80 -2.73 -3.21
C SER A 39 -6.85 -1.69 -2.81
N TYR A 40 -7.06 -1.48 -1.51
CA TYR A 40 -7.98 -0.47 -1.01
C TYR A 40 -7.59 0.93 -1.48
N ALA A 41 -6.31 1.28 -1.35
CA ALA A 41 -5.74 2.53 -1.84
C ALA A 41 -6.02 2.74 -3.34
N LYS A 42 -5.79 1.72 -4.17
CA LYS A 42 -6.09 1.76 -5.60
C LYS A 42 -7.57 2.05 -5.85
N ASP A 43 -8.47 1.33 -5.18
CA ASP A 43 -9.90 1.39 -5.44
C ASP A 43 -10.54 2.68 -4.87
N HIS A 44 -9.90 3.34 -3.89
CA HIS A 44 -10.35 4.60 -3.28
C HIS A 44 -9.60 5.83 -3.79
N GLY A 45 -8.98 5.74 -4.98
CA GLY A 45 -8.41 6.91 -5.64
C GLY A 45 -7.04 7.34 -5.11
N GLY A 46 -6.28 6.44 -4.49
CA GLY A 46 -4.90 6.66 -4.04
C GLY A 46 -3.89 6.95 -5.15
N ARG A 47 -4.33 7.06 -6.42
CA ARG A 47 -3.57 7.60 -7.55
C ARG A 47 -3.67 9.11 -7.71
N TRP A 48 -4.73 9.70 -7.15
CA TRP A 48 -5.14 11.08 -7.38
C TRP A 48 -5.13 11.91 -6.10
N GLN A 49 -4.93 11.26 -4.95
CA GLN A 49 -4.97 11.85 -3.62
C GLN A 49 -3.65 11.64 -2.90
N GLU A 50 -3.34 12.54 -1.98
CA GLU A 50 -2.26 12.33 -1.02
C GLU A 50 -2.63 11.18 -0.07
N ILE A 51 -1.75 10.20 0.00
CA ILE A 51 -2.01 8.94 0.70
C ILE A 51 -0.74 8.43 1.36
N GLU A 52 -0.92 7.80 2.50
CA GLU A 52 0.10 7.08 3.23
C GLU A 52 -0.37 5.65 3.53
N ILE A 53 0.55 4.69 3.40
CA ILE A 53 0.38 3.34 3.93
C ILE A 53 1.49 3.09 4.94
N THR A 54 1.11 2.78 6.17
CA THR A 54 2.02 2.42 7.25
C THR A 54 1.95 0.93 7.47
N VAL A 55 3.08 0.24 7.42
CA VAL A 55 3.21 -1.17 7.76
C VAL A 55 3.72 -1.28 9.20
N HIS A 56 2.97 -1.97 10.04
CA HIS A 56 3.28 -2.14 11.45
C HIS A 56 4.10 -3.39 11.67
N LEU A 57 5.36 -3.22 12.08
CA LEU A 57 6.24 -4.32 12.46
C LEU A 57 6.56 -4.25 13.96
N PRO A 58 6.94 -5.38 14.60
CA PRO A 58 7.22 -5.41 16.03
C PRO A 58 8.32 -4.45 16.51
N ARG A 59 9.21 -4.01 15.60
CA ARG A 59 10.37 -3.17 15.92
C ARG A 59 10.23 -1.73 15.46
N GLU A 60 9.60 -1.51 14.32
CA GLU A 60 9.44 -0.19 13.72
C GLU A 60 8.30 -0.21 12.69
N ASP A 61 7.69 0.96 12.49
CA ASP A 61 6.73 1.15 11.40
C ASP A 61 7.47 1.54 10.12
N ILE A 62 7.02 0.99 8.99
CA ILE A 62 7.51 1.38 7.67
C ILE A 62 6.44 2.22 6.98
N VAL A 63 6.80 3.46 6.65
CA VAL A 63 5.89 4.40 6.00
C VAL A 63 6.15 4.48 4.49
N TYR A 64 5.10 4.21 3.72
CA TYR A 64 5.01 4.45 2.29
C TYR A 64 4.15 5.69 2.02
N ALA A 65 4.81 6.81 1.73
CA ALA A 65 4.15 8.03 1.28
C ALA A 65 3.68 7.92 -0.19
N THR A 66 2.87 8.88 -0.63
CA THR A 66 2.16 8.93 -1.93
C THR A 66 2.94 8.34 -3.11
N GLU A 67 4.16 8.80 -3.37
CA GLU A 67 4.97 8.31 -4.51
C GLU A 67 5.28 6.81 -4.43
N LYS A 68 5.52 6.29 -3.23
CA LYS A 68 5.77 4.85 -3.01
C LYS A 68 4.48 4.05 -3.11
N VAL A 69 3.36 4.58 -2.63
CA VAL A 69 2.03 3.97 -2.79
C VAL A 69 1.68 3.83 -4.26
N HIS A 70 1.93 4.86 -5.08
CA HIS A 70 1.73 4.77 -6.53
C HIS A 70 2.53 3.63 -7.17
N ARG A 71 3.80 3.44 -6.77
CA ARG A 71 4.63 2.33 -7.27
C ARG A 71 4.11 0.96 -6.82
N LEU A 72 3.59 0.86 -5.59
CA LEU A 72 2.95 -0.36 -5.10
C LEU A 72 1.67 -0.69 -5.89
N ILE A 73 0.85 0.32 -6.20
CA ILE A 73 -0.33 0.17 -7.05
C ILE A 73 0.05 -0.31 -8.46
N ASP A 74 1.11 0.28 -9.06
CA ASP A 74 1.61 -0.14 -10.39
C ASP A 74 2.03 -1.61 -10.39
N ALA A 75 2.79 -2.03 -9.37
CA ALA A 75 3.26 -3.41 -9.25
C ALA A 75 2.12 -4.41 -9.03
N LEU A 76 1.08 -4.02 -8.28
CA LEU A 76 -0.10 -4.86 -8.07
C LEU A 76 -0.85 -5.09 -9.39
N GLN A 77 -0.97 -4.07 -10.23
CA GLN A 77 -1.63 -4.16 -11.54
C GLN A 77 -0.90 -5.12 -12.48
N ILE A 78 0.43 -4.99 -12.60
CA ILE A 78 1.26 -5.87 -13.44
C ILE A 78 1.14 -7.34 -13.01
N ARG A 79 1.04 -7.61 -11.70
CA ARG A 79 0.89 -8.99 -11.18
C ARG A 79 -0.50 -9.56 -11.46
N GLY A 80 -1.55 -8.76 -11.37
CA GLY A 80 -2.92 -9.18 -11.70
C GLY A 80 -3.07 -9.53 -13.19
N GLU A 81 -2.47 -8.73 -14.08
CA GLU A 81 -2.47 -8.97 -15.52
C GLU A 81 -1.68 -10.25 -15.91
N ARG A 82 -0.64 -10.59 -15.14
CA ARG A 82 0.14 -11.84 -15.32
C ARG A 82 -0.60 -13.11 -14.89
N GLN A 83 -1.57 -13.03 -13.99
CA GLN A 83 -2.37 -14.19 -13.57
C GLN A 83 -3.56 -14.49 -14.50
N LEU A 84 -3.92 -13.55 -15.39
CA LEU A 84 -5.01 -13.68 -16.35
C LEU A 84 -4.53 -14.11 -17.75
N ARG A 85 -3.26 -14.47 -17.91
CA ARG A 85 -2.65 -15.01 -19.14
C ARG A 85 -2.15 -16.43 -18.90
#